data_AF-A0A8J6NV29-F1
#
_entry.id   AF-A0A8J6NV29-F1
#
_cell.length_a   1.000
_cell.length_b   1.000
_cell.length_c   1.000
_cell.angle_alpha   90.00
_cell.angle_beta   90.00
_cell.angle_gamma   90.00
#
_symmetry.space_group_name_H-M   'P 1'
#
loop_
_entity.id
_entity.type
_entity.pdbx_description
1 polymer ?
#
loop_
_entity_poly.entity_id
_entity_poly.type
_entity_poly.pdbx_seq_one_letter_code
_entity_poly.pdbx_strand_id
1 'polypeptide(L)'
;MLKQRSLISENKAKQMIYAFVRYGDHSNRSKTDILNNKQVALWFEQNGYPFKKLIRAARKWDSFGIPFVENFIHSTFYADFGEGKGKAQIINNATGNVESQIDGSGVLITSDYQAKFESAVKHKRLAIKNTDIEEFYSCLTKAFSSVDSYFLNVSKIYNSTASEKLLDTKENPCTLDDKFKEWVPKITGGAKLNLSGKSWCLFKKHLGIRHNEAIHPKKTSTGTNYNDFATLLNEFRDGVAKVFFDLNVLFGDQIKRTLIREVFSPDVYVNKRI
;
A
#
# COMPACT_ATOMS: atom_id res chain seq x y z
N MET A 1 -12.62 23.67 3.44
CA MET A 1 -12.63 22.44 2.62
C MET A 1 -11.20 21.96 2.40
N LEU A 2 -10.97 20.64 2.44
CA LEU A 2 -9.63 20.05 2.34
C LEU A 2 -9.08 20.09 0.91
N LYS A 3 -7.76 20.23 0.77
CA LYS A 3 -7.03 20.12 -0.50
C LYS A 3 -5.72 19.38 -0.29
N GLN A 4 -5.25 18.69 -1.31
CA GLN A 4 -3.93 18.07 -1.33
C GLN A 4 -2.97 18.90 -2.19
N ARG A 5 -1.72 19.07 -1.75
CA ARG A 5 -0.71 19.78 -2.58
C ARG A 5 -0.48 19.01 -3.89
N SER A 6 -0.35 19.74 -4.99
CA SER A 6 -0.15 19.13 -6.32
C SER A 6 1.26 18.58 -6.55
N LEU A 7 2.25 19.08 -5.80
CA LEU A 7 3.65 18.72 -5.97
C LEU A 7 4.29 18.28 -4.65
N ILE A 8 5.11 17.24 -4.73
CA ILE A 8 6.06 16.88 -3.67
C ILE A 8 7.39 17.64 -3.87
N SER A 9 8.24 17.65 -2.84
CA SER A 9 9.57 18.24 -2.93
C SER A 9 10.49 17.44 -3.85
N GLU A 10 11.54 18.06 -4.40
CA GLU A 10 12.52 17.35 -5.23
C GLU A 10 13.19 16.20 -4.47
N ASN A 11 13.47 16.38 -3.18
CA ASN A 11 14.02 15.31 -2.35
C ASN A 11 13.05 14.12 -2.22
N LYS A 12 11.76 14.37 -1.94
CA LYS A 12 10.75 13.30 -1.89
C LYS A 12 10.60 12.61 -3.24
N ALA A 13 10.58 13.36 -4.34
CA ALA A 13 10.50 12.79 -5.69
C ALA A 13 11.72 11.90 -6.01
N LYS A 14 12.93 12.34 -5.65
CA LYS A 14 14.15 11.55 -5.80
C LYS A 14 14.10 10.26 -4.98
N GLN A 15 13.67 10.33 -3.71
CA GLN A 15 13.51 9.15 -2.85
C GLN A 15 12.44 8.19 -3.38
N MET A 16 11.33 8.72 -3.91
CA MET A 16 10.28 7.93 -4.55
C MET A 16 10.80 7.16 -5.76
N ILE A 17 11.60 7.80 -6.62
CA ILE A 17 12.24 7.12 -7.76
C ILE A 17 13.11 5.96 -7.26
N TYR A 18 13.96 6.17 -6.25
CA TYR A 18 14.77 5.09 -5.70
C TYR A 18 13.95 3.97 -5.06
N ALA A 19 12.82 4.29 -4.41
CA ALA A 19 11.92 3.29 -3.87
C ALA A 19 11.31 2.42 -4.97
N PHE A 20 10.92 3.02 -6.10
CA PHE A 20 10.47 2.26 -7.27
C PHE A 20 11.55 1.36 -7.84
N VAL A 21 12.78 1.85 -8.00
CA VAL A 21 13.89 1.04 -8.53
C VAL A 21 14.23 -0.16 -7.65
N ARG A 22 14.18 0.00 -6.32
CA ARG A 22 14.60 -1.04 -5.38
C ARG A 22 13.51 -2.02 -5.02
N TYR A 23 12.28 -1.53 -4.90
CA TYR A 23 11.18 -2.29 -4.32
C TYR A 23 9.98 -2.40 -5.23
N GLY A 24 9.96 -1.68 -6.36
CA GLY A 24 8.86 -1.76 -7.32
C GLY A 24 8.70 -3.16 -7.89
N ASP A 25 7.46 -3.54 -8.13
CA ASP A 25 7.11 -4.63 -9.03
C ASP A 25 7.36 -4.17 -10.48
N HIS A 26 8.47 -4.60 -11.07
CA HIS A 26 8.82 -4.30 -12.45
C HIS A 26 9.77 -5.35 -13.05
N SER A 27 9.82 -5.46 -14.38
CA SER A 27 10.64 -6.47 -15.07
C SER A 27 12.14 -6.18 -15.09
N ASN A 28 12.57 -4.94 -14.82
CA ASN A 28 13.98 -4.53 -14.88
C ASN A 28 14.82 -4.86 -13.63
N ARG A 29 14.30 -5.64 -12.67
CA ARG A 29 14.96 -5.91 -11.37
C ARG A 29 16.37 -6.48 -11.51
N SER A 30 16.57 -7.43 -12.43
CA SER A 30 17.89 -8.00 -12.72
C SER A 30 18.94 -6.98 -13.16
N LYS A 31 18.52 -5.83 -13.70
CA LYS A 31 19.39 -4.74 -14.13
C LYS A 31 19.59 -3.68 -13.05
N THR A 32 18.68 -3.59 -12.09
CA THR A 32 18.61 -2.45 -11.15
C THR A 32 18.93 -2.80 -9.70
N ASP A 33 18.72 -4.03 -9.27
CA ASP A 33 18.81 -4.41 -7.85
C ASP A 33 20.22 -4.28 -7.27
N ILE A 34 21.24 -4.43 -8.12
CA ILE A 34 22.65 -4.27 -7.75
C ILE A 34 23.14 -2.81 -7.79
N LEU A 35 22.32 -1.89 -8.28
CA LEU A 35 22.72 -0.50 -8.50
C LEU A 35 22.62 0.33 -7.22
N ASN A 36 23.69 1.03 -6.88
CA ASN A 36 23.63 2.08 -5.88
C ASN A 36 22.96 3.36 -6.43
N ASN A 37 22.68 4.33 -5.55
CA ASN A 37 21.95 5.56 -5.94
C ASN A 37 22.61 6.40 -7.05
N LYS A 38 23.94 6.38 -7.15
CA LYS A 38 24.67 7.08 -8.23
C LYS A 38 24.49 6.31 -9.55
N GLN A 39 24.61 4.99 -9.49
CA GLN A 39 24.43 4.13 -10.66
C GLN A 39 22.98 4.16 -11.18
N VAL A 40 21.98 4.22 -10.30
CA VAL A 40 20.57 4.39 -10.71
C VAL A 40 20.37 5.70 -11.50
N ALA A 41 20.97 6.80 -11.03
CA ALA A 41 20.88 8.07 -11.74
C ALA A 41 21.52 7.98 -13.14
N LEU A 42 22.72 7.40 -13.22
CA LEU A 42 23.42 7.17 -14.49
C LEU A 42 22.64 6.25 -15.43
N TRP A 43 22.02 5.20 -14.88
CA TRP A 43 21.22 4.27 -15.66
C TRP A 43 20.03 4.95 -16.33
N PHE A 44 19.31 5.84 -15.62
CA PHE A 44 18.26 6.64 -16.25
C PHE A 44 18.81 7.59 -17.31
N GLU A 45 19.97 8.22 -17.08
CA GLU A 45 20.61 9.09 -18.07
C GLU A 45 20.99 8.34 -19.35
N GLN A 46 21.59 7.15 -19.22
CA GLN A 46 21.93 6.27 -20.35
C GLN A 46 20.70 5.79 -21.14
N ASN A 47 19.54 5.71 -20.49
CA ASN A 47 18.28 5.32 -21.12
C ASN A 47 17.43 6.52 -21.58
N GLY A 48 18.03 7.71 -21.73
CA GLY A 48 17.36 8.88 -22.31
C GLY A 48 16.49 9.69 -21.34
N TYR A 49 16.61 9.45 -20.02
CA TYR A 49 15.89 10.19 -18.98
C TYR A 49 16.85 10.94 -18.08
N PRO A 50 17.25 12.19 -18.42
CA PRO A 50 18.14 12.99 -17.58
C PRO A 50 17.63 13.09 -16.14
N PHE A 51 18.40 12.60 -15.16
CA PHE A 51 17.88 12.30 -13.82
C PHE A 51 17.32 13.54 -13.11
N LYS A 52 17.93 14.72 -13.31
CA LYS A 52 17.42 16.00 -12.79
C LYS A 52 16.05 16.38 -13.38
N LYS A 53 15.83 16.13 -14.68
CA LYS A 53 14.53 16.36 -15.33
C LYS A 53 13.49 15.34 -14.84
N LEU A 54 13.90 14.09 -14.68
CA LEU A 54 13.05 13.02 -14.14
C LEU A 54 12.55 13.37 -12.72
N ILE A 55 13.44 13.84 -11.84
CA ILE A 55 13.06 14.29 -10.48
C ILE A 55 12.00 15.40 -10.54
N ARG A 56 12.20 16.41 -11.40
CA ARG A 56 11.24 17.52 -11.55
C ARG A 56 9.87 17.05 -12.02
N ALA A 57 9.84 16.13 -12.99
CA ALA A 57 8.60 15.57 -13.51
C ALA A 57 7.88 14.70 -12.45
N ALA A 58 8.64 13.86 -11.74
CA ALA A 58 8.15 12.99 -10.68
C ALA A 58 7.57 13.74 -9.46
N ARG A 59 7.77 15.06 -9.35
CA ARG A 59 7.07 15.89 -8.35
C ARG A 59 5.56 15.86 -8.51
N LYS A 60 5.06 15.62 -9.73
CA LYS A 60 3.64 15.34 -10.00
C LYS A 60 3.32 13.91 -9.54
N TRP A 61 3.12 13.78 -8.23
CA TRP A 61 3.20 12.51 -7.48
C TRP A 61 2.20 11.42 -7.90
N ASP A 62 1.14 11.75 -8.64
CA ASP A 62 0.08 10.81 -9.03
C ASP A 62 -0.01 10.61 -10.55
N SER A 63 0.45 11.60 -11.32
CA SER A 63 0.18 11.74 -12.74
C SER A 63 1.40 11.51 -13.62
N PHE A 64 2.62 11.60 -13.08
CA PHE A 64 3.83 11.28 -13.82
C PHE A 64 4.38 9.89 -13.44
N GLY A 65 4.37 8.96 -14.39
CA GLY A 65 4.93 7.62 -14.24
C GLY A 65 6.45 7.58 -14.24
N ILE A 66 7.06 6.79 -13.34
CA ILE A 66 8.51 6.58 -13.35
C ILE A 66 8.85 5.55 -14.44
N PRO A 67 9.58 5.93 -15.50
CA PRO A 67 9.85 5.04 -16.62
C PRO A 67 10.54 3.75 -16.18
N PHE A 68 10.23 2.64 -16.84
CA PHE A 68 10.84 1.31 -16.67
C PHE A 68 10.65 0.59 -15.34
N VAL A 69 10.34 1.33 -14.26
CA VAL A 69 10.33 0.80 -12.88
C VAL A 69 8.98 0.95 -12.18
N GLU A 70 8.00 1.59 -12.82
CA GLU A 70 6.63 1.66 -12.30
C GLU A 70 5.66 0.82 -13.13
N ASN A 71 5.08 -0.20 -12.49
CA ASN A 71 4.02 -1.01 -13.05
C ASN A 71 2.64 -0.39 -12.78
N PHE A 72 1.92 -0.07 -13.85
CA PHE A 72 0.58 0.53 -13.83
C PHE A 72 -0.56 -0.50 -13.73
N ILE A 73 -0.23 -1.78 -13.83
CA ILE A 73 -1.21 -2.88 -13.70
C ILE A 73 -1.64 -2.96 -12.23
N HIS A 74 -2.94 -2.77 -12.00
CA HIS A 74 -3.55 -2.83 -10.68
C HIS A 74 -3.79 -4.28 -10.25
N SER A 75 -4.17 -4.45 -8.99
CA SER A 75 -4.48 -5.75 -8.41
C SER A 75 -5.92 -6.20 -8.69
N THR A 76 -6.69 -5.35 -9.38
CA THR A 76 -8.09 -5.57 -9.77
C THR A 76 -8.23 -5.38 -11.28
N PHE A 77 -8.86 -6.35 -11.94
CA PHE A 77 -9.14 -6.36 -13.37
C PHE A 77 -10.64 -6.36 -13.59
N TYR A 78 -11.09 -5.54 -14.53
CA TYR A 78 -12.47 -5.52 -14.99
C TYR A 78 -12.49 -6.20 -16.35
N ALA A 79 -13.22 -7.30 -16.46
CA ALA A 79 -13.46 -7.96 -17.73
C ALA A 79 -14.88 -7.61 -18.16
N ASP A 80 -15.01 -7.05 -19.37
CA ASP A 80 -16.30 -6.85 -20.00
C ASP A 80 -16.34 -7.67 -21.29
N PHE A 81 -17.27 -8.62 -21.36
CA PHE A 81 -17.46 -9.53 -22.47
C PHE A 81 -18.72 -9.20 -23.30
N GLY A 82 -19.36 -8.03 -23.06
CA GLY A 82 -20.55 -7.60 -23.78
C GLY A 82 -21.72 -8.57 -23.61
N GLU A 83 -22.41 -8.92 -24.70
CA GLU A 83 -23.52 -9.89 -24.71
C GLU A 83 -23.07 -11.37 -24.58
N GLY A 84 -21.77 -11.61 -24.40
CA GLY A 84 -21.14 -12.94 -24.49
C GLY A 84 -20.87 -13.67 -23.17
N LYS A 85 -20.88 -15.01 -23.25
CA LYS A 85 -20.42 -15.97 -22.24
C LYS A 85 -18.89 -16.02 -22.13
N GLY A 86 -18.24 -14.86 -21.96
CA GLY A 86 -16.79 -14.79 -21.78
C GLY A 86 -16.36 -15.36 -20.44
N LYS A 87 -15.10 -15.79 -20.34
CA LYS A 87 -14.54 -16.37 -19.13
C LYS A 87 -13.14 -15.83 -18.91
N ALA A 88 -12.86 -15.38 -17.69
CA ALA A 88 -11.51 -15.01 -17.27
C ALA A 88 -11.11 -15.82 -16.04
N GLN A 89 -9.84 -16.22 -15.99
CA GLN A 89 -9.29 -17.04 -14.92
C GLN A 89 -7.94 -16.51 -14.47
N ILE A 90 -7.67 -16.66 -13.18
CA ILE A 90 -6.35 -16.50 -12.59
C ILE A 90 -5.78 -17.89 -12.40
N ILE A 91 -4.62 -18.14 -12.99
CA ILE A 91 -3.95 -19.45 -12.95
C ILE A 91 -2.70 -19.31 -12.08
N ASN A 92 -2.54 -20.23 -11.15
CA ASN A 92 -1.30 -20.39 -10.40
C ASN A 92 -0.23 -20.94 -11.34
N ASN A 93 0.76 -20.12 -11.72
CA ASN A 93 1.79 -20.55 -12.68
C ASN A 93 2.64 -21.74 -12.20
N ALA A 94 2.74 -21.99 -10.89
CA ALA A 94 3.53 -23.09 -10.36
C ALA A 94 2.77 -24.43 -10.40
N THR A 95 1.45 -24.41 -10.18
CA THR A 95 0.62 -25.63 -10.13
C THR A 95 -0.24 -25.85 -11.37
N GLY A 96 -0.44 -24.82 -12.19
CA GLY A 96 -1.39 -24.83 -13.31
C GLY A 96 -2.86 -24.73 -12.88
N ASN A 97 -3.15 -24.67 -11.58
CA ASN A 97 -4.51 -24.66 -11.08
C ASN A 97 -5.18 -23.29 -11.20
N VAL A 98 -6.49 -23.29 -11.45
CA VAL A 98 -7.31 -22.08 -11.45
C VAL A 98 -7.54 -21.65 -10.00
N GLU A 99 -7.04 -20.47 -9.63
CA GLU A 99 -7.22 -19.89 -8.30
C GLU A 99 -8.52 -19.09 -8.20
N SER A 100 -8.97 -18.49 -9.30
CA SER A 100 -10.20 -17.71 -9.37
C SER A 100 -10.70 -17.63 -10.81
N GLN A 101 -12.02 -17.51 -10.96
CA GLN A 101 -12.68 -17.46 -12.25
C GLN A 101 -13.90 -16.55 -12.19
N ILE A 102 -14.17 -15.86 -13.29
CA ILE A 102 -15.46 -15.25 -13.57
C ILE A 102 -16.01 -15.80 -14.88
N ASP A 103 -17.31 -16.08 -14.89
CA ASP A 103 -18.09 -16.40 -16.08
C ASP A 103 -19.00 -15.19 -16.36
N GLY A 104 -18.82 -14.56 -17.52
CA GLY A 104 -19.43 -13.28 -17.88
C GLY A 104 -18.62 -12.06 -17.40
N SER A 105 -19.15 -10.87 -17.70
CA SER A 105 -18.52 -9.60 -17.30
C SER A 105 -18.44 -9.50 -15.78
N GLY A 106 -17.31 -9.02 -15.25
CA GLY A 106 -17.08 -9.01 -13.82
C GLY A 106 -15.73 -8.47 -13.41
N VAL A 107 -15.40 -8.71 -12.15
CA VAL A 107 -14.18 -8.22 -11.50
C VAL A 107 -13.34 -9.39 -11.01
N LEU A 108 -12.07 -9.41 -11.39
CA LEU A 108 -11.07 -10.35 -10.88
C LEU A 108 -10.06 -9.61 -10.01
N ILE A 109 -9.70 -10.22 -8.88
CA ILE A 109 -8.72 -9.68 -7.93
C ILE A 109 -7.52 -10.62 -7.91
N THR A 110 -6.35 -10.14 -8.33
CA THR A 110 -5.12 -10.94 -8.41
C THR A 110 -4.31 -10.98 -7.13
N SER A 111 -4.45 -9.95 -6.30
CA SER A 111 -3.85 -9.93 -4.98
C SER A 111 -4.79 -9.22 -4.03
N ASP A 112 -5.44 -9.99 -3.16
CA ASP A 112 -6.46 -9.50 -2.25
C ASP A 112 -5.93 -8.40 -1.30
N TYR A 113 -4.74 -8.59 -0.74
CA TYR A 113 -4.14 -7.56 0.12
C TYR A 113 -3.81 -6.28 -0.67
N GLN A 114 -3.21 -6.39 -1.86
CA GLN A 114 -2.88 -5.21 -2.67
C GLN A 114 -4.15 -4.47 -3.14
N ALA A 115 -5.18 -5.20 -3.56
CA ALA A 115 -6.47 -4.62 -3.95
C ALA A 115 -7.17 -3.90 -2.79
N LYS A 116 -7.12 -4.47 -1.57
CA LYS A 116 -7.61 -3.81 -0.35
C LYS A 116 -6.85 -2.51 -0.08
N PHE A 117 -5.53 -2.47 -0.27
CA PHE A 117 -4.76 -1.24 -0.11
C PHE A 117 -5.08 -0.21 -1.20
N GLU A 118 -5.24 -0.63 -2.45
CA GLU A 118 -5.70 0.24 -3.55
C GLU A 118 -7.05 0.87 -3.23
N SER A 119 -7.99 0.07 -2.70
CA SER A 119 -9.28 0.55 -2.21
C SER A 119 -9.13 1.55 -1.06
N ALA A 120 -8.19 1.33 -0.13
CA ALA A 120 -7.93 2.27 0.97
C ALA A 120 -7.49 3.64 0.44
N VAL A 121 -6.55 3.67 -0.51
CA VAL A 121 -6.09 4.92 -1.13
C VAL A 121 -7.22 5.61 -1.92
N LYS A 122 -8.12 4.86 -2.56
CA LYS A 122 -9.33 5.42 -3.20
C LYS A 122 -10.22 6.12 -2.17
N HIS A 123 -10.51 5.48 -1.05
CA HIS A 123 -11.30 6.08 0.04
C HIS A 123 -10.62 7.30 0.66
N LYS A 124 -9.29 7.29 0.84
CA LYS A 124 -8.54 8.49 1.26
C LYS A 124 -8.76 9.67 0.30
N ARG A 125 -8.73 9.43 -1.01
CA ARG A 125 -8.97 10.47 -2.03
C ARG A 125 -10.40 11.01 -1.96
N LEU A 126 -11.39 10.14 -1.74
CA LEU A 126 -12.78 10.54 -1.53
C LEU A 126 -12.94 11.37 -0.25
N ALA A 127 -12.30 10.97 0.84
CA ALA A 127 -12.27 11.71 2.10
C ALA A 127 -11.72 13.13 1.92
N ILE A 128 -10.63 13.30 1.16
CA ILE A 128 -10.09 14.62 0.83
C ILE A 128 -11.06 15.42 -0.04
N LYS A 129 -11.58 14.80 -1.12
CA LYS A 129 -12.45 15.45 -2.11
C LYS A 129 -13.74 15.96 -1.48
N ASN A 130 -14.39 15.10 -0.70
CA ASN A 130 -15.71 15.36 -0.11
C ASN A 130 -15.59 16.00 1.28
N THR A 131 -14.38 16.06 1.86
CA THR A 131 -14.17 16.44 3.26
C THR A 131 -15.03 15.59 4.20
N ASP A 132 -15.00 14.27 3.97
CA ASP A 132 -15.85 13.29 4.63
C ASP A 132 -15.02 12.34 5.50
N ILE A 133 -15.29 12.34 6.81
CA ILE A 133 -14.58 11.52 7.80
C ILE A 133 -14.97 10.04 7.70
N GLU A 134 -16.17 9.71 7.25
CA GLU A 134 -16.63 8.32 7.08
C GLU A 134 -15.86 7.62 5.94
N GLU A 135 -15.53 8.38 4.89
CA GLU A 135 -14.61 7.92 3.84
C GLU A 135 -13.21 7.66 4.40
N PHE A 136 -12.75 8.41 5.40
CA PHE A 136 -11.49 8.14 6.07
C PHE A 136 -11.57 6.89 6.97
N TYR A 137 -12.68 6.65 7.65
CA TYR A 137 -12.92 5.40 8.38
C TYR A 137 -12.94 4.18 7.47
N SER A 138 -13.55 4.32 6.29
CA SER A 138 -13.50 3.30 5.22
C SER A 138 -12.08 3.07 4.73
N CYS A 139 -11.29 4.13 4.54
CA CYS A 139 -9.87 4.06 4.22
C CYS A 139 -9.09 3.24 5.26
N LEU A 140 -9.23 3.56 6.55
CA LEU A 140 -8.53 2.83 7.62
C LEU A 140 -8.96 1.35 7.66
N THR A 141 -10.26 1.09 7.56
CA THR A 141 -10.78 -0.28 7.54
C THR A 141 -10.15 -1.10 6.41
N LYS A 142 -10.12 -0.58 5.19
CA LYS A 142 -9.50 -1.26 4.03
C LYS A 142 -7.98 -1.39 4.18
N ALA A 143 -7.29 -0.40 4.74
CA ALA A 143 -5.86 -0.45 4.96
C ALA A 143 -5.47 -1.54 5.97
N PHE A 144 -6.18 -1.64 7.10
CA PHE A 144 -5.92 -2.72 8.07
C PHE A 144 -6.32 -4.09 7.54
N SER A 145 -7.45 -4.19 6.82
CA SER A 145 -7.80 -5.44 6.12
C SER A 145 -6.73 -5.88 5.13
N SER A 146 -6.06 -4.94 4.44
CA SER A 146 -4.90 -5.24 3.59
C SER A 146 -3.76 -5.84 4.40
N VAL A 147 -3.40 -5.25 5.55
CA VAL A 147 -2.32 -5.76 6.40
C VAL A 147 -2.65 -7.16 6.95
N ASP A 148 -3.88 -7.38 7.41
CA ASP A 148 -4.32 -8.71 7.87
C ASP A 148 -4.26 -9.75 6.75
N SER A 149 -4.71 -9.38 5.55
CA SER A 149 -4.71 -10.28 4.38
C SER A 149 -3.29 -10.58 3.89
N TYR A 150 -2.37 -9.63 4.04
CA TYR A 150 -0.96 -9.84 3.80
C TYR A 150 -0.38 -10.86 4.78
N PHE A 151 -0.67 -10.73 6.09
CA PHE A 151 -0.24 -11.72 7.08
C PHE A 151 -0.79 -13.11 6.81
N LEU A 152 -2.06 -13.21 6.39
CA LEU A 152 -2.65 -14.48 5.96
C LEU A 152 -1.92 -15.08 4.76
N ASN A 153 -1.52 -14.26 3.78
CA ASN A 153 -0.76 -14.72 2.63
C ASN A 153 0.62 -15.27 3.04
N VAL A 154 1.40 -14.49 3.79
CA VAL A 154 2.75 -14.91 4.17
C VAL A 154 2.74 -16.07 5.17
N SER A 155 1.73 -16.17 6.04
CA SER A 155 1.60 -17.31 6.95
C SER A 155 1.24 -18.59 6.20
N LYS A 156 0.38 -18.54 5.17
CA LYS A 156 0.11 -19.70 4.29
C LYS A 156 1.38 -20.20 3.61
N ILE A 157 2.19 -19.29 3.07
CA ILE A 157 3.46 -19.63 2.43
C ILE A 157 4.41 -20.27 3.44
N TYR A 158 4.62 -19.63 4.60
CA TYR A 158 5.47 -20.16 5.67
C TYR A 158 4.99 -21.53 6.17
N ASN A 159 3.70 -21.67 6.42
CA ASN A 159 3.08 -22.91 6.90
C ASN A 159 3.13 -24.04 5.87
N SER A 160 3.42 -23.78 4.59
CA SER A 160 3.56 -24.87 3.61
C SER A 160 4.80 -25.75 3.87
N THR A 161 5.81 -25.21 4.55
CA THR A 161 7.09 -25.89 4.79
C THR A 161 7.51 -25.94 6.27
N ALA A 162 7.01 -25.04 7.11
CA ALA A 162 7.39 -24.96 8.52
C ALA A 162 6.79 -26.09 9.37
N SER A 163 7.54 -26.58 10.37
CA SER A 163 7.06 -27.55 11.37
C SER A 163 6.11 -26.89 12.37
N GLU A 164 6.49 -25.72 12.90
CA GLU A 164 5.64 -24.89 13.77
C GLU A 164 4.76 -23.98 12.90
N LYS A 165 3.44 -24.17 12.98
CA LYS A 165 2.49 -23.39 12.18
C LYS A 165 2.14 -22.07 12.85
N LEU A 166 2.04 -21.01 12.07
CA LEU A 166 1.47 -19.73 12.46
C LEU A 166 -0.05 -19.81 12.31
N LEU A 167 -0.77 -19.78 13.44
CA LEU A 167 -2.23 -19.96 13.48
C LEU A 167 -2.91 -18.66 13.94
N ASP A 168 -3.96 -18.29 13.21
CA ASP A 168 -4.91 -17.24 13.60
C ASP A 168 -6.30 -17.80 13.33
N THR A 169 -6.83 -18.51 14.32
CA THR A 169 -8.15 -19.14 14.26
C THR A 169 -9.04 -18.59 15.38
N LYS A 170 -10.31 -18.99 15.40
CA LYS A 170 -11.20 -18.59 16.50
C LYS A 170 -10.75 -19.17 17.84
N GLU A 171 -10.17 -20.37 17.81
CA GLU A 171 -9.66 -21.10 18.97
C GLU A 171 -8.28 -20.57 19.41
N ASN A 172 -7.48 -20.08 18.47
CA ASN A 172 -6.17 -19.48 18.71
C ASN A 172 -6.08 -18.12 18.00
N PRO A 173 -6.77 -17.08 18.51
CA PRO A 173 -6.79 -15.78 17.85
C PRO A 173 -5.43 -15.10 18.02
N CYS A 174 -4.89 -14.54 16.93
CA CYS A 174 -3.64 -13.81 16.95
C CYS A 174 -3.89 -12.34 16.61
N THR A 175 -3.56 -11.44 17.54
CA THR A 175 -3.77 -10.02 17.28
C THR A 175 -2.77 -9.51 16.24
N LEU A 176 -3.10 -8.40 15.58
CA LEU A 176 -2.18 -7.78 14.63
C LEU A 176 -0.83 -7.43 15.27
N ASP A 177 -0.84 -7.02 16.55
CA ASP A 177 0.38 -6.72 17.31
C ASP A 177 1.27 -7.96 17.48
N ASP A 178 0.65 -9.10 17.79
CA ASP A 178 1.34 -10.38 17.97
C ASP A 178 1.91 -10.85 16.63
N LYS A 179 1.18 -10.68 15.52
CA LYS A 179 1.71 -10.96 14.17
C LYS A 179 2.99 -10.15 13.89
N PHE A 180 3.02 -8.86 14.21
CA PHE A 180 4.22 -8.04 14.05
C PHE A 180 5.38 -8.46 14.98
N LYS A 181 5.08 -8.85 16.21
CA LYS A 181 6.10 -9.17 17.23
C LYS A 181 6.65 -10.59 17.10
N GLU A 182 5.80 -11.54 16.74
CA GLU A 182 6.10 -12.98 16.80
C GLU A 182 6.19 -13.59 15.41
N TRP A 183 5.27 -13.29 14.49
CA TRP A 183 5.28 -13.91 13.17
C TRP A 183 6.37 -13.32 12.28
N VAL A 184 6.54 -11.99 12.27
CA VAL A 184 7.56 -11.34 11.43
C VAL A 184 8.96 -11.90 11.70
N PRO A 185 9.44 -12.04 12.95
CA PRO A 185 10.75 -12.63 13.19
C PRO A 185 10.82 -14.12 12.82
N LYS A 186 9.74 -14.89 13.04
CA LYS A 186 9.70 -16.32 12.65
C LYS A 186 9.81 -16.50 11.14
N ILE A 187 9.09 -15.69 10.36
CA ILE A 187 9.08 -15.80 8.89
C ILE A 187 10.38 -15.30 8.28
N THR A 188 10.96 -14.22 8.81
CA THR A 188 12.14 -13.56 8.23
C THR A 188 13.47 -14.09 8.76
N GLY A 189 13.47 -15.14 9.59
CA GLY A 189 14.70 -15.70 10.17
C GLY A 189 15.35 -14.78 11.21
N GLY A 190 14.55 -13.98 11.93
CA GLY A 190 15.00 -13.14 13.04
C GLY A 190 15.00 -11.63 12.77
N ALA A 191 14.74 -11.21 11.52
CA ALA A 191 14.60 -9.79 11.20
C ALA A 191 13.37 -9.18 11.89
N LYS A 192 13.44 -7.89 12.26
CA LYS A 192 12.38 -7.22 13.02
C LYS A 192 12.01 -5.89 12.40
N LEU A 193 10.73 -5.59 12.41
CA LEU A 193 10.24 -4.24 12.14
C LEU A 193 10.55 -3.34 13.35
N ASN A 194 10.82 -2.06 13.12
CA ASN A 194 10.96 -1.09 14.21
C ASN A 194 9.58 -0.73 14.79
N LEU A 195 9.28 -1.28 15.97
CA LEU A 195 8.02 -1.07 16.70
C LEU A 195 8.08 0.04 17.77
N SER A 196 9.10 0.90 17.75
CA SER A 196 9.22 2.05 18.68
C SER A 196 9.24 3.41 17.99
N GLY A 197 9.31 3.43 16.65
CA GLY A 197 9.36 4.67 15.87
C GLY A 197 8.00 5.37 15.72
N LYS A 198 8.06 6.63 15.24
CA LYS A 198 6.88 7.46 14.95
C LYS A 198 5.81 6.73 14.11
N SER A 199 6.24 5.99 13.08
CA SER A 199 5.31 5.28 12.19
C SER A 199 4.51 4.20 12.91
N TRP A 200 5.11 3.51 13.88
CA TRP A 200 4.41 2.53 14.68
C TRP A 200 3.41 3.18 15.64
N CYS A 201 3.78 4.28 16.30
CA CYS A 201 2.84 5.04 17.14
C CYS A 201 1.62 5.51 16.34
N LEU A 202 1.84 6.03 15.13
CA LEU A 202 0.75 6.43 14.22
C LEU A 202 -0.06 5.23 13.75
N PHE A 203 0.57 4.09 13.44
CA PHE A 203 -0.13 2.85 13.12
C PHE A 203 -1.08 2.42 14.25
N LYS A 204 -0.61 2.41 15.51
CA LYS A 204 -1.43 2.10 16.68
C LYS A 204 -2.57 3.11 16.88
N LYS A 205 -2.31 4.40 16.66
CA LYS A 205 -3.35 5.45 16.67
C LYS A 205 -4.44 5.14 15.64
N HIS A 206 -4.08 4.86 14.39
CA HIS A 206 -5.06 4.51 13.34
C HIS A 206 -5.82 3.23 13.65
N LEU A 207 -5.16 2.22 14.24
CA LEU A 207 -5.81 0.98 14.64
C LEU A 207 -6.87 1.26 15.71
N GLY A 208 -6.56 2.13 16.67
CA GLY A 208 -7.50 2.61 17.68
C GLY A 208 -8.68 3.35 17.07
N ILE A 209 -8.45 4.25 16.11
CA ILE A 209 -9.53 4.97 15.40
C ILE A 209 -10.42 3.99 14.64
N ARG A 210 -9.84 3.07 13.85
CA ARG A 210 -10.61 2.03 13.16
C ARG A 210 -11.49 1.24 14.14
N HIS A 211 -10.93 0.79 15.26
CA HIS A 211 -11.66 -0.04 16.20
C HIS A 211 -12.78 0.73 16.92
N ASN A 212 -12.47 1.91 17.45
CA ASN A 212 -13.39 2.66 18.33
C ASN A 212 -14.38 3.56 17.60
N GLU A 213 -14.06 3.98 16.37
CA GLU A 213 -14.89 4.93 15.61
C GLU A 213 -15.52 4.28 14.37
N ALA A 214 -14.80 3.41 13.66
CA ALA A 214 -15.30 2.82 12.40
C ALA A 214 -16.07 1.49 12.60
N ILE A 215 -15.59 0.61 13.49
CA ILE A 215 -16.16 -0.74 13.65
C ILE A 215 -17.08 -0.82 14.86
N HIS A 216 -16.66 -0.26 16.00
CA HIS A 216 -17.44 -0.26 17.23
C HIS A 216 -17.58 1.17 17.77
N PRO A 217 -18.41 2.02 17.14
CA PRO A 217 -18.62 3.40 17.58
C PRO A 217 -19.01 3.43 19.06
N LYS A 218 -18.14 3.95 19.92
CA LYS A 218 -18.38 4.00 21.39
C LYS A 218 -19.22 5.20 21.82
N LYS A 219 -19.38 6.18 20.93
CA LYS A 219 -20.09 7.43 21.19
C LYS A 219 -21.21 7.59 20.16
N THR A 220 -22.29 8.24 20.58
CA THR A 220 -23.42 8.59 19.71
C THR A 220 -23.12 9.77 18.79
N SER A 221 -22.07 10.53 19.09
CA SER A 221 -21.59 11.63 18.25
C SER A 221 -20.10 11.87 18.46
N THR A 222 -19.44 12.32 17.40
CA THR A 222 -18.04 12.73 17.39
C THR A 222 -17.86 13.96 16.52
N GLY A 223 -17.01 14.89 16.96
CA GLY A 223 -16.65 16.07 16.18
C GLY A 223 -15.17 16.06 15.85
N THR A 224 -14.82 16.49 14.63
CA THR A 224 -13.43 16.78 14.24
C THR A 224 -13.41 18.09 13.46
N ASN A 225 -12.44 18.96 13.74
CA ASN A 225 -12.26 20.15 12.92
C ASN A 225 -11.42 19.81 11.67
N TYR A 226 -11.46 20.66 10.64
CA TYR A 226 -10.76 20.38 9.38
C TYR A 226 -9.22 20.33 9.51
N ASN A 227 -8.62 21.00 10.49
CA ASN A 227 -7.17 20.93 10.71
C ASN A 227 -6.77 19.56 11.29
N ASP A 228 -7.53 19.06 12.25
CA ASP A 228 -7.35 17.73 12.82
C ASP A 228 -7.59 16.67 11.76
N PHE A 229 -8.62 16.85 10.92
CA PHE A 229 -8.90 15.92 9.84
C PHE A 229 -7.80 15.91 8.76
N ALA A 230 -7.29 17.08 8.36
CA ALA A 230 -6.13 17.15 7.48
C ALA A 230 -4.90 16.44 8.09
N THR A 231 -4.72 16.57 9.41
CA THR A 231 -3.64 15.90 10.16
C THR A 231 -3.79 14.38 10.09
N LEU A 232 -4.99 13.84 10.35
CA LEU A 232 -5.27 12.40 10.24
C LEU A 232 -4.97 11.84 8.83
N LEU A 233 -5.37 12.57 7.79
CA LEU A 233 -5.11 12.19 6.39
C LEU A 233 -3.62 12.20 6.04
N ASN A 234 -2.84 13.10 6.63
CA ASN A 234 -1.39 13.14 6.49
C ASN A 234 -0.71 12.03 7.28
N GLU A 235 -1.18 11.77 8.50
CA GLU A 235 -0.66 10.70 9.35
C GLU A 235 -0.86 9.32 8.72
N PHE A 236 -1.90 9.10 7.90
CA PHE A 236 -2.09 7.86 7.14
C PHE A 236 -0.83 7.43 6.36
N ARG A 237 -0.18 8.39 5.68
CA ARG A 237 1.09 8.19 4.96
C ARG A 237 2.19 7.70 5.89
N ASP A 238 2.37 8.42 7.00
CA ASP A 238 3.49 8.21 7.92
C ASP A 238 3.24 7.06 8.91
N GLY A 239 1.99 6.59 9.02
CA GLY A 239 1.53 5.51 9.89
C GLY A 239 1.30 4.21 9.13
N VAL A 240 0.04 3.89 8.81
CA VAL A 240 -0.32 2.58 8.25
C VAL A 240 0.29 2.29 6.89
N ALA A 241 0.36 3.28 5.99
CA ALA A 241 1.02 3.09 4.70
C ALA A 241 2.53 2.85 4.87
N LYS A 242 3.20 3.61 5.74
CA LYS A 242 4.64 3.45 5.99
C LYS A 242 4.97 2.11 6.65
N VAL A 243 4.22 1.71 7.68
CA VAL A 243 4.39 0.40 8.33
C VAL A 243 4.18 -0.73 7.33
N PHE A 244 3.16 -0.62 6.47
CA PHE A 244 2.90 -1.64 5.46
C PHE A 244 4.00 -1.70 4.39
N PHE A 245 4.52 -0.55 3.95
CA PHE A 245 5.67 -0.49 3.06
C PHE A 245 6.90 -1.14 3.68
N ASP A 246 7.23 -0.79 4.93
CA ASP A 246 8.40 -1.35 5.62
C ASP A 246 8.27 -2.85 5.86
N LEU A 247 7.05 -3.34 6.09
CA LEU A 247 6.76 -4.77 6.18
C LEU A 247 7.07 -5.49 4.86
N ASN A 248 6.60 -4.97 3.71
CA ASN A 248 6.91 -5.58 2.41
C ASN A 248 8.42 -5.54 2.11
N VAL A 249 9.10 -4.43 2.44
CA VAL A 249 10.57 -4.32 2.29
C VAL A 249 11.29 -5.38 3.13
N LEU A 250 10.86 -5.59 4.38
CA LEU A 250 11.48 -6.54 5.29
C LEU A 250 11.34 -8.00 4.79
N PHE A 251 10.22 -8.32 4.13
CA PHE A 251 9.97 -9.63 3.55
C PHE A 251 10.63 -9.82 2.17
N GLY A 252 11.22 -8.76 1.60
CA GLY A 252 11.83 -8.80 0.27
C GLY A 252 10.81 -8.80 -0.87
N ASP A 253 9.57 -8.41 -0.59
CA ASP A 253 8.49 -8.45 -1.56
C ASP A 253 8.57 -7.33 -2.60
N GLN A 254 7.97 -7.60 -3.77
CA GLN A 254 7.76 -6.58 -4.78
C GLN A 254 6.51 -5.75 -4.46
N ILE A 255 6.68 -4.42 -4.47
CA ILE A 255 5.68 -3.47 -4.00
C ILE A 255 5.01 -2.79 -5.19
N LYS A 256 3.67 -2.83 -5.20
CA LYS A 256 2.86 -2.13 -6.20
C LYS A 256 2.98 -0.62 -6.06
N ARG A 257 2.81 0.08 -7.19
CA ARG A 257 2.92 1.54 -7.28
C ARG A 257 2.10 2.30 -6.24
N THR A 258 0.91 1.80 -5.90
CA THR A 258 -0.03 2.49 -5.02
C THR A 258 0.55 2.67 -3.63
N LEU A 259 1.17 1.63 -3.05
CA LEU A 259 1.82 1.71 -1.75
C LEU A 259 3.05 2.61 -1.78
N ILE A 260 3.91 2.47 -2.80
CA ILE A 260 5.10 3.32 -2.96
C ILE A 260 4.69 4.80 -3.07
N ARG A 261 3.75 5.15 -3.93
CA ARG A 261 3.31 6.54 -4.08
C ARG A 261 2.68 7.08 -2.80
N GLU A 262 1.89 6.27 -2.11
CA GLU A 262 1.20 6.70 -0.91
C GLU A 262 2.17 7.12 0.20
N VAL A 263 3.29 6.40 0.40
CA VAL A 263 4.31 6.78 1.39
C VAL A 263 5.04 8.09 1.05
N PHE A 264 4.96 8.55 -0.20
CA PHE A 264 5.47 9.86 -0.64
C PHE A 264 4.37 10.89 -0.86
N SER A 265 3.12 10.59 -0.54
CA SER A 265 1.98 11.44 -0.87
C SER A 265 2.14 12.88 -0.34
N PRO A 266 1.74 13.89 -1.12
CA PRO A 266 1.82 15.28 -0.70
C PRO A 266 0.85 15.59 0.44
N ASP A 267 1.17 16.64 1.20
CA ASP A 267 0.39 17.02 2.37
C ASP A 267 -1.01 17.52 1.98
N VAL A 268 -1.98 17.13 2.79
CA VAL A 268 -3.36 17.64 2.82
C VAL A 268 -3.41 18.85 3.77
N TYR A 269 -4.15 19.88 3.38
CA TYR A 269 -4.30 21.11 4.14
C TYR A 269 -5.71 21.68 4.02
N VAL A 270 -6.09 22.54 4.97
CA VAL A 270 -7.36 23.28 4.91
C VAL A 270 -7.21 24.45 3.96
N ASN A 271 -8.03 24.51 2.91
CA ASN A 271 -8.09 25.68 2.05
C ASN A 271 -8.74 26.85 2.78
N LYS A 272 -7.94 27.87 3.12
CA LYS A 272 -8.38 29.10 3.80
C LYS A 272 -9.11 30.10 2.90
N ARG A 273 -9.10 29.87 1.57
CA ARG A 273 -9.86 30.66 0.61
C ARG A 273 -11.26 30.05 0.48
N ILE A 274 -12.14 30.39 1.40
CA ILE A 274 -13.59 30.25 1.32
C ILE A 274 -14.15 31.61 1.71
#